data_AF-A0A7G2JZ20-F1
#
_entry.id   AF-A0A7G2JZ20-F1
#
_cell.length_a   1.000
_cell.length_b   1.000
_cell.length_c   1.000
_cell.angle_alpha   90.00
_cell.angle_beta   90.00
_cell.angle_gamma   90.00
#
_symmetry.space_group_name_H-M   'P 1'
#
loop_
_entity.id
_entity.type
_entity.pdbx_description
1 polymer ?
#
loop_
_entity_poly.entity_id
_entity_poly.type
_entity_poly.pdbx_seq_one_letter_code
_entity_poly.pdbx_strand_id
1 'polypeptide(L)'
;MKNNRTFLEKLLDGAEVERKPLWSITTWDKRFNAVEKEKQPKVIKYHYYLASELKPLIVDGGNVKLLTTNESDIWTTEELVQNNISEGEIIAIPWGGNPIVQYYKGKFVTADNRIATSNNTKILDNKFLYYFLLSKLDVILFITIFTTKSPPRKA
;
A
#
# COMPACT_ATOMS: atom_id res chain seq x y z
N MET A 1 11.92 32.94 -18.55
CA MET A 1 11.98 31.76 -17.65
C MET A 1 10.56 31.25 -17.46
N LYS A 2 10.22 30.04 -17.95
CA LYS A 2 8.87 29.47 -17.77
C LYS A 2 8.74 29.02 -16.31
N ASN A 3 7.79 29.61 -15.60
CA ASN A 3 7.51 29.37 -14.20
C ASN A 3 6.83 27.99 -14.07
N ASN A 4 7.62 26.91 -14.00
CA ASN A 4 7.13 25.53 -13.85
C ASN A 4 6.73 25.24 -12.40
N ARG A 5 5.88 26.09 -11.79
CA ARG A 5 5.23 25.72 -10.53
C ARG A 5 4.18 24.67 -10.81
N THR A 6 4.24 23.57 -10.06
CA THR A 6 3.21 22.53 -10.10
C THR A 6 1.86 23.11 -9.70
N PHE A 7 0.76 22.52 -10.17
CA PHE A 7 -0.59 22.95 -9.80
C PHE A 7 -0.79 23.00 -8.27
N LEU A 8 -0.17 22.05 -7.55
CA LEU A 8 -0.18 22.00 -6.10
C LEU A 8 0.54 23.19 -5.46
N GLU A 9 1.69 23.63 -5.99
CA GLU A 9 2.42 24.81 -5.49
C GLU A 9 1.65 26.11 -5.70
N LYS A 10 0.80 26.19 -6.73
CA LYS A 10 -0.11 27.33 -6.93
C LYS A 10 -1.28 27.30 -5.95
N LEU A 11 -1.83 26.12 -5.67
CA LEU A 11 -2.91 25.95 -4.70
C LEU A 11 -2.48 26.26 -3.27
N LEU A 12 -1.21 26.00 -2.95
CA LEU A 12 -0.64 26.22 -1.62
C LEU A 12 -0.04 27.63 -1.45
N ASP A 13 -0.19 28.51 -2.44
CA ASP A 13 0.36 29.86 -2.38
C ASP A 13 -0.31 30.66 -1.25
N GLY A 14 0.48 31.18 -0.32
CA GLY A 14 -0.01 31.87 0.88
C GLY A 14 -0.49 30.97 2.03
N ALA A 15 -0.46 29.63 1.87
CA ALA A 15 -0.77 28.70 2.94
C ALA A 15 0.52 28.24 3.67
N GLU A 16 0.47 28.17 5.00
CA GLU A 16 1.53 27.53 5.77
C GLU A 16 1.36 26.01 5.71
N VAL A 17 2.35 25.31 5.14
CA VAL A 17 2.29 23.86 4.90
C VAL A 17 3.46 23.18 5.59
N GLU A 18 3.15 22.32 6.56
CA GLU A 18 4.14 21.46 7.19
C GLU A 18 4.48 20.26 6.28
N ARG A 19 5.77 20.07 5.97
CA ARG A 19 6.23 18.93 5.16
C ARG A 19 6.82 17.85 6.07
N LYS A 20 6.17 16.68 6.12
CA LYS A 20 6.67 15.50 6.84
C LYS A 20 7.14 14.42 5.88
N PRO A 21 8.20 13.68 6.22
CA PRO A 21 8.56 12.51 5.45
C PRO A 21 7.51 11.41 5.65
N LEU A 22 7.15 10.70 4.57
CA LEU A 22 6.07 9.72 4.59
C LEU A 22 6.25 8.65 5.68
N TRP A 23 7.48 8.17 5.87
CA TRP A 23 7.81 7.15 6.86
C TRP A 23 7.51 7.57 8.31
N SER A 24 7.52 8.87 8.63
CA SER A 24 7.29 9.32 10.02
C SER A 24 5.81 9.35 10.39
N ILE A 25 4.92 9.40 9.40
CA ILE A 25 3.47 9.51 9.59
C ILE A 25 2.70 8.26 9.14
N THR A 26 3.40 7.23 8.67
CA THR A 26 2.82 5.95 8.23
C THR A 26 3.44 4.76 8.93
N THR A 27 2.67 3.67 9.07
CA THR A 27 3.15 2.35 9.47
C THR A 27 2.90 1.38 8.31
N TRP A 28 3.88 0.51 8.07
CA TRP A 28 3.85 -0.46 6.98
C TRP A 28 3.78 -1.90 7.51
N ASP A 29 3.45 -2.82 6.63
CA ASP A 29 3.31 -4.24 6.95
C ASP A 29 4.62 -4.99 7.16
N LYS A 30 5.71 -4.45 6.60
CA LYS A 30 7.06 -5.00 6.68
C LYS A 30 8.10 -3.87 6.74
N ARG A 31 9.31 -4.25 7.15
CA ARG A 31 10.48 -3.38 7.00
C ARG A 31 11.03 -3.48 5.59
N PHE A 32 11.41 -2.35 5.02
CA PHE A 32 12.12 -2.24 3.76
C PHE A 32 13.62 -2.26 4.02
N ASN A 33 14.35 -3.11 3.30
CA ASN A 33 15.80 -3.29 3.47
C ASN A 33 16.62 -2.03 3.16
N ALA A 34 16.11 -1.19 2.25
CA ALA A 34 16.76 0.06 1.83
C ALA A 34 16.45 1.26 2.74
N VAL A 35 15.73 1.05 3.84
CA VAL A 35 15.33 2.10 4.79
C VAL A 35 15.91 1.77 6.16
N GLU A 36 16.45 2.77 6.86
CA GLU A 36 17.05 2.60 8.18
C GLU A 36 16.02 2.10 9.21
N LYS A 37 16.48 1.35 10.22
CA LYS A 37 15.58 0.68 11.19
C LYS A 37 14.86 1.70 12.07
N GLU A 38 15.52 2.82 12.36
CA GLU A 38 15.04 3.91 13.19
C GLU A 38 13.85 4.64 12.53
N LYS A 39 13.80 4.63 11.19
CA LYS A 39 12.68 5.16 10.41
C LYS A 39 11.48 4.20 10.31
N GLN A 40 11.63 2.99 10.83
CA GLN A 40 10.62 1.92 10.77
C GLN A 40 10.39 1.31 12.16
N PRO A 41 10.03 2.15 13.16
CA PRO A 41 9.95 1.74 14.56
C PRO A 41 8.83 0.72 14.80
N LYS A 42 7.76 0.77 14.01
CA LYS A 42 6.59 -0.10 14.11
C LYS A 42 6.30 -0.76 12.77
N VAL A 43 5.76 -1.98 12.84
CA VAL A 43 5.27 -2.77 11.70
C VAL A 43 3.96 -3.42 12.10
N ILE A 44 2.98 -3.46 11.19
CA ILE A 44 1.72 -4.19 11.40
C ILE A 44 1.78 -5.50 10.62
N LYS A 45 1.84 -6.63 11.32
CA LYS A 45 1.92 -7.93 10.63
C LYS A 45 0.54 -8.37 10.14
N TYR A 46 0.49 -8.85 8.91
CA TYR A 46 -0.69 -9.47 8.31
C TYR A 46 -0.36 -10.91 7.91
N HIS A 47 -1.39 -11.76 7.84
CA HIS A 47 -1.26 -13.08 7.23
C HIS A 47 -1.27 -12.92 5.69
N TYR A 48 -0.29 -13.52 5.02
CA TYR A 48 -0.10 -13.41 3.57
C TYR A 48 -0.36 -14.77 2.92
N TYR A 49 -1.41 -14.82 2.10
CA TYR A 49 -1.71 -15.98 1.25
C TYR A 49 -0.93 -15.91 -0.06
N LEU A 50 -0.60 -17.07 -0.61
CA LEU A 50 -0.19 -17.20 -2.00
C LEU A 50 -1.41 -17.00 -2.92
N ALA A 51 -1.18 -16.52 -4.14
CA ALA A 51 -2.25 -16.34 -5.12
C ALA A 51 -3.00 -17.66 -5.43
N SER A 52 -2.30 -18.81 -5.36
CA SER A 52 -2.91 -20.13 -5.51
C SER A 52 -3.80 -20.52 -4.33
N GLU A 53 -3.52 -20.03 -3.12
CA GLU A 53 -4.28 -20.30 -1.91
C GLU A 53 -5.54 -19.44 -1.81
N LEU A 54 -5.55 -18.26 -2.44
CA LEU A 54 -6.74 -17.41 -2.49
C LEU A 54 -7.85 -17.96 -3.38
N LYS A 55 -7.51 -18.59 -4.51
CA LYS A 55 -8.49 -19.11 -5.47
C LYS A 55 -9.57 -20.01 -4.85
N PRO A 56 -9.25 -21.03 -4.04
CA PRO A 56 -10.25 -21.89 -3.43
C PRO A 56 -11.07 -21.21 -2.31
N LEU A 57 -10.67 -20.04 -1.84
CA LEU A 57 -11.36 -19.31 -0.76
C LEU A 57 -12.44 -18.36 -1.29
N ILE A 58 -12.56 -18.19 -2.62
CA ILE A 58 -13.53 -17.28 -3.22
C ILE A 58 -14.94 -17.81 -2.99
N VAL A 59 -15.78 -17.00 -2.35
CA VAL A 59 -17.19 -17.29 -2.10
C VAL A 59 -18.03 -16.10 -2.54
N ASP A 60 -19.06 -16.37 -3.32
CA ASP A 60 -20.04 -15.34 -3.71
C ASP A 60 -20.88 -14.92 -2.51
N GLY A 61 -21.10 -13.61 -2.34
CA GLY A 61 -21.77 -13.05 -1.16
C GLY A 61 -20.97 -13.13 0.16
N GLY A 62 -19.65 -13.31 0.09
CA GLY A 62 -18.77 -13.28 1.26
C GLY A 62 -18.72 -11.93 1.99
N ASN A 63 -18.20 -11.92 3.21
CA ASN A 63 -18.12 -10.73 4.07
C ASN A 63 -16.68 -10.30 4.43
N VAL A 64 -15.67 -11.01 3.92
CA VAL A 64 -14.25 -10.68 4.07
C VAL A 64 -13.65 -10.46 2.67
N LYS A 65 -12.98 -9.33 2.46
CA LYS A 65 -12.37 -9.01 1.16
C LYS A 65 -11.09 -9.82 0.93
N LEU A 66 -10.93 -10.38 -0.26
CA LEU A 66 -9.67 -10.98 -0.70
C LEU A 66 -8.84 -9.93 -1.45
N LEU A 67 -7.82 -9.36 -0.82
CA LEU A 67 -6.96 -8.35 -1.45
C LEU A 67 -5.89 -9.02 -2.34
N THR A 68 -6.08 -8.88 -3.65
CA THR A 68 -5.12 -9.31 -4.68
C THR A 68 -4.21 -8.18 -5.14
N THR A 69 -3.26 -8.49 -6.02
CA THR A 69 -2.37 -7.50 -6.65
C THR A 69 -3.06 -6.63 -7.71
N ASN A 70 -4.27 -7.00 -8.13
CA ASN A 70 -5.13 -6.16 -8.96
C ASN A 70 -6.39 -5.80 -8.17
N GLU A 71 -7.03 -4.69 -8.57
CA GLU A 71 -8.36 -4.36 -8.09
C GLU A 71 -9.34 -5.45 -8.53
N SER A 72 -10.05 -6.01 -7.55
CA SER A 72 -10.97 -7.12 -7.76
C SER A 72 -12.12 -7.04 -6.77
N ASP A 73 -13.26 -7.59 -7.16
CA ASP A 73 -14.43 -7.70 -6.29
C ASP A 73 -14.71 -9.13 -5.85
N ILE A 74 -13.69 -9.73 -5.25
CA ILE A 74 -13.75 -11.10 -4.73
C ILE A 74 -13.73 -11.12 -3.19
N TRP A 75 -14.50 -12.05 -2.65
CA TRP A 75 -14.84 -12.12 -1.24
C TRP A 75 -14.71 -13.57 -0.74
N THR A 76 -14.65 -13.71 0.57
CA THR A 76 -14.68 -14.98 1.30
C THR A 76 -15.49 -14.81 2.59
N THR A 77 -15.70 -15.89 3.33
CA THR A 77 -16.41 -15.87 4.61
C THR A 77 -15.43 -15.96 5.78
N GLU A 78 -15.82 -15.42 6.93
CA GLU A 78 -14.99 -15.51 8.15
C GLU A 78 -14.66 -16.96 8.54
N GLU A 79 -15.56 -17.90 8.26
CA GLU A 79 -15.39 -19.31 8.57
C GLU A 79 -14.25 -19.98 7.78
N LEU A 80 -13.99 -19.54 6.55
CA LEU A 80 -12.96 -20.11 5.69
C LEU A 80 -11.54 -19.60 6.01
N VAL A 81 -11.43 -18.36 6.49
CA VAL A 81 -10.15 -17.71 6.78
C VAL A 81 -9.85 -17.57 8.26
N GLN A 82 -10.83 -17.80 9.14
CA GLN A 82 -10.70 -17.93 10.59
C GLN A 82 -9.74 -16.89 11.21
N ASN A 83 -8.63 -17.34 11.78
CA ASN A 83 -7.67 -16.52 12.52
C ASN A 83 -6.77 -15.66 11.63
N ASN A 84 -6.89 -15.76 10.30
CA ASN A 84 -6.07 -15.00 9.35
C ASN A 84 -6.73 -13.68 8.91
N ILE A 85 -7.92 -13.36 9.43
CA ILE A 85 -8.64 -12.12 9.13
C ILE A 85 -7.92 -10.94 9.78
N SER A 86 -7.78 -9.88 9.01
CA SER A 86 -7.36 -8.57 9.49
C SER A 86 -8.50 -7.57 9.30
N GLU A 87 -8.62 -6.59 10.19
CA GLU A 87 -9.65 -5.56 10.11
C GLU A 87 -9.01 -4.18 10.25
N GLY A 88 -9.41 -3.26 9.39
CA GLY A 88 -8.94 -1.88 9.47
C GLY A 88 -9.19 -1.07 8.20
N GLU A 89 -8.63 0.13 8.18
CA GLU A 89 -8.62 1.03 7.03
C GLU A 89 -7.18 1.14 6.51
N ILE A 90 -6.97 0.72 5.27
CA ILE A 90 -5.63 0.44 4.73
C ILE A 90 -5.48 0.88 3.28
N ILE A 91 -4.22 1.05 2.88
CA ILE A 91 -3.81 1.25 1.50
C ILE A 91 -2.92 0.06 1.11
N ALA A 92 -3.28 -0.66 0.06
CA ALA A 92 -2.52 -1.80 -0.45
C ALA A 92 -1.85 -1.46 -1.79
N ILE A 93 -0.58 -1.84 -1.93
CA ILE A 93 0.22 -1.66 -3.15
C ILE A 93 0.86 -3.00 -3.49
N PRO A 94 0.71 -3.54 -4.72
CA PRO A 94 1.36 -4.76 -5.14
C PRO A 94 2.87 -4.70 -4.94
N TRP A 95 3.47 -5.78 -4.47
CA TRP A 95 4.93 -5.85 -4.31
C TRP A 95 5.69 -5.86 -5.64
N GLY A 96 5.04 -6.31 -6.73
CA GLY A 96 5.61 -6.32 -8.07
C GLY A 96 4.54 -6.19 -9.16
N GLY A 97 4.98 -6.02 -10.40
CA GLY A 97 4.10 -5.81 -11.54
C GLY A 97 3.67 -4.35 -11.70
N ASN A 98 2.48 -4.13 -12.26
CA ASN A 98 1.94 -2.79 -12.47
C ASN A 98 1.50 -2.20 -11.12
N PRO A 99 2.04 -1.05 -10.67
CA PRO A 99 1.65 -0.45 -9.41
C PRO A 99 0.20 0.02 -9.47
N ILE A 100 -0.64 -0.59 -8.65
CA ILE A 100 -2.02 -0.17 -8.42
C ILE A 100 -2.13 0.17 -6.93
N VAL A 101 -2.55 1.39 -6.61
CA VAL A 101 -2.84 1.77 -5.23
C VAL A 101 -4.30 1.42 -4.96
N GLN A 102 -4.55 0.57 -3.97
CA GLN A 102 -5.90 0.15 -3.58
C GLN A 102 -6.22 0.69 -2.19
N TYR A 103 -7.46 1.14 -1.97
CA TYR A 103 -7.96 1.54 -0.65
C TYR A 103 -9.03 0.56 -0.20
N TYR A 104 -8.98 0.15 1.08
CA TYR A 104 -9.99 -0.72 1.65
C TYR A 104 -10.25 -0.40 3.12
N LYS A 105 -11.51 -0.54 3.53
CA LYS A 105 -11.97 -0.39 4.92
C LYS A 105 -12.91 -1.53 5.29
N GLY A 106 -12.50 -2.36 6.24
CA GLY A 106 -13.29 -3.50 6.71
C GLY A 106 -12.42 -4.71 7.00
N LYS A 107 -13.03 -5.91 6.99
CA LYS A 107 -12.34 -7.19 7.15
C LYS A 107 -11.71 -7.65 5.85
N PHE A 108 -10.46 -8.07 5.88
CA PHE A 108 -9.73 -8.54 4.71
C PHE A 108 -8.72 -9.65 5.05
N VAL A 109 -8.34 -10.37 4.00
CA VAL A 109 -7.09 -11.12 3.94
C VAL A 109 -6.30 -10.63 2.72
N THR A 110 -4.99 -10.79 2.73
CA THR A 110 -4.14 -10.25 1.66
C THR A 110 -3.22 -11.32 1.06
N ALA A 111 -2.95 -11.17 -0.23
CA ALA A 111 -1.80 -11.77 -0.88
C ALA A 111 -0.69 -10.72 -1.05
N ASP A 112 0.11 -10.82 -2.12
CA ASP A 112 1.38 -10.14 -2.41
C ASP A 112 1.33 -8.59 -2.52
N ASN A 113 0.83 -7.95 -1.47
CA ASN A 113 0.74 -6.51 -1.30
C ASN A 113 1.73 -6.03 -0.22
N ARG A 114 2.02 -4.74 -0.25
CA ARG A 114 2.49 -3.94 0.88
C ARG A 114 1.35 -3.09 1.35
N ILE A 115 1.17 -3.04 2.66
CA ILE A 115 0.04 -2.39 3.29
C ILE A 115 0.57 -1.23 4.13
N ALA A 116 0.03 -0.06 3.87
CA ALA A 116 0.30 1.16 4.62
C ALA A 116 -0.97 1.63 5.34
N THR A 117 -0.78 2.23 6.51
CA THR A 117 -1.82 2.97 7.22
C THR A 117 -1.19 4.15 7.96
N SER A 118 -1.98 5.18 8.24
CA SER A 118 -1.57 6.34 9.01
C SER A 118 -1.24 5.96 10.46
N ASN A 119 -0.20 6.58 11.00
CA ASN A 119 0.14 6.44 12.43
C ASN A 119 -0.91 7.11 13.34
N ASN A 120 -1.58 8.14 12.83
CA ASN A 120 -2.58 8.91 13.56
C ASN A 120 -3.58 9.54 12.57
N THR A 121 -4.79 9.00 12.53
CA THR A 121 -5.85 9.45 11.62
C THR A 121 -6.38 10.86 11.91
N LYS A 122 -6.06 11.44 13.08
CA LYS A 122 -6.33 12.86 13.36
C LYS A 122 -5.37 13.82 12.66
N ILE A 123 -4.21 13.31 12.23
CA ILE A 123 -3.16 14.08 11.53
C ILE A 123 -3.17 13.78 10.03
N LEU A 124 -3.26 12.50 9.69
CA LEU A 124 -3.27 12.02 8.32
C LEU A 124 -4.42 11.02 8.15
N ASP A 125 -5.44 11.41 7.42
CA ASP A 125 -6.53 10.52 7.04
C ASP A 125 -6.05 9.46 6.01
N ASN A 126 -6.55 8.23 6.12
CA ASN A 126 -6.12 7.13 5.24
C ASN A 126 -6.64 7.30 3.81
N LYS A 127 -7.81 7.92 3.62
CA LYS A 127 -8.31 8.26 2.29
C LYS A 127 -7.48 9.37 1.65
N PHE A 128 -7.02 10.35 2.43
CA PHE A 128 -6.03 11.33 1.94
C PHE A 128 -4.71 10.65 1.56
N LEU A 129 -4.18 9.77 2.41
CA LEU A 129 -2.95 9.00 2.13
C LEU A 129 -3.09 8.20 0.82
N TYR A 130 -4.24 7.57 0.59
CA TYR A 130 -4.58 6.89 -0.66
C TYR A 130 -4.45 7.82 -1.87
N TYR A 131 -5.13 8.98 -1.88
CA TYR A 131 -5.04 9.92 -2.99
C TYR A 131 -3.64 10.51 -3.16
N PHE A 132 -2.92 10.73 -2.05
CA PHE A 132 -1.53 11.16 -2.11
C PHE A 132 -0.65 10.12 -2.81
N LEU A 133 -0.73 8.85 -2.42
CA LEU A 133 0.04 7.77 -3.05
C LEU A 133 -0.38 7.58 -4.53
N LEU A 134 -1.66 7.72 -4.84
CA LEU A 134 -2.16 7.71 -6.20
C LEU A 134 -1.53 8.83 -7.05
N SER A 135 -1.38 10.04 -6.49
CA SER A 135 -0.69 11.16 -7.16
C SER A 135 0.83 10.94 -7.34
N LYS A 136 1.39 9.91 -6.70
CA LYS A 136 2.81 9.53 -6.77
C LYS A 136 3.03 8.20 -7.50
N LEU A 137 2.03 7.72 -8.24
CA LEU A 137 2.13 6.47 -9.01
C LEU A 137 3.37 6.40 -9.89
N ASP A 138 3.74 7.49 -10.58
CA ASP A 138 4.96 7.51 -11.41
C ASP A 138 6.23 7.23 -10.60
N VAL A 139 6.33 7.81 -9.40
CA VAL A 139 7.47 7.60 -8.49
C VAL A 139 7.49 6.16 -7.98
N ILE A 140 6.32 5.60 -7.68
CA ILE A 140 6.16 4.20 -7.26
C ILE A 140 6.55 3.25 -8.41
N LEU A 141 6.14 3.56 -9.65
CA LEU A 141 6.46 2.79 -10.86
C LEU A 141 7.97 2.75 -11.13
N PHE A 142 8.66 3.88 -10.99
CA PHE A 142 10.10 3.93 -11.19
C PHE A 142 10.85 3.00 -10.23
N ILE A 143 10.37 2.81 -9.00
CA ILE A 143 10.99 1.90 -8.02
C ILE A 143 10.85 0.43 -8.46
N THR A 144 9.76 0.05 -9.12
CA THR A 144 9.53 -1.34 -9.59
C THR A 144 10.46 -1.74 -10.74
N ILE A 145 10.95 -0.80 -11.56
CA ILE A 145 11.84 -1.11 -12.69
C ILE A 145 13.30 -1.36 -12.23
N PHE A 146 13.71 -0.87 -11.06
CA PHE A 146 15.08 -1.02 -10.58
C PHE A 146 15.38 -2.34 -9.85
N THR A 147 14.42 -3.26 -9.69
CA THR A 147 14.65 -4.56 -9.04
C THR A 147 14.90 -5.72 -10.01
N THR A 148 14.80 -5.51 -11.33
CA THR A 148 14.94 -6.58 -12.34
C THR A 148 16.17 -6.47 -13.26
N LYS A 149 17.29 -5.94 -12.77
CA LYS A 149 18.60 -6.20 -13.41
C LYS A 149 19.41 -7.15 -12.54
N SER A 150 19.19 -8.45 -12.72
CA SER A 150 20.22 -9.44 -12.38
C SER A 150 21.50 -9.09 -13.16
N PRO A 151 22.68 -9.08 -12.53
CA PRO A 151 23.92 -8.89 -13.27
C PRO A 151 24.09 -10.04 -14.26
N PRO A 152 24.68 -9.80 -15.46
CA PRO A 152 24.97 -10.88 -16.39
C PRO A 152 25.90 -11.88 -15.70
N ARG A 153 25.53 -13.16 -15.69
CA ARG A 153 26.45 -14.23 -15.32
C ARG A 153 27.64 -14.12 -16.26
N LYS A 154 28.82 -13.85 -15.70
CA LYS A 154 30.08 -14.04 -16.43
C LYS A 154 30.18 -15.54 -16.74
N ALA A 155 30.25 -15.85 -18.02
CA ALA A 155 30.71 -17.15 -18.52
C ALA A 155 32.22 -17.27 -18.27
#